data_AF-I2J4U8-F1
#
_entry.id   AF-I2J4U8-F1
#
_cell.length_a   1.000
_cell.length_b   1.000
_cell.length_c   1.000
_cell.angle_alpha   90.00
_cell.angle_beta   90.00
_cell.angle_gamma   90.00
#
_symmetry.space_group_name_H-M   'P 1'
#
loop_
_entity.id
_entity.type
_entity.pdbx_description
1 polymer ?
#
loop_
_entity_poly.entity_id
_entity_poly.type
_entity_poly.pdbx_seq_one_letter_code
_entity_poly.pdbx_strand_id
1 'polypeptide(L)' 'MNIKIHSRTAFPKILEEALYQAYREGKRSVDFLLLFPVLEEEQEQIIDQVISHAVVLDAKWRFGTVLFTAYIKH' A
#
# COMPACT_ATOMS: atom_id res chain seq x y z
N MET A 1 -9.16 6.77 1.86
CA MET A 1 -8.70 7.51 0.66
C MET A 1 -8.11 6.48 -0.26
N ASN A 2 -8.66 6.32 -1.47
CA ASN A 2 -8.22 5.28 -2.40
C ASN A 2 -7.11 5.84 -3.30
N ILE A 3 -5.88 5.44 -3.07
CA ILE A 3 -4.73 5.78 -3.90
C ILE A 3 -4.71 4.83 -5.09
N LYS A 4 -4.66 5.36 -6.31
CA LYS A 4 -4.59 4.54 -7.54
C LYS A 4 -3.17 4.58 -8.08
N ILE A 5 -2.57 3.42 -8.28
CA ILE A 5 -1.20 3.28 -8.80
C ILE A 5 -1.25 2.54 -10.12
N HIS A 6 -0.95 3.25 -11.21
CA HIS A 6 -1.02 2.72 -12.57
C HIS A 6 0.28 2.08 -13.07
N SER A 7 1.39 2.35 -12.39
CA SER A 7 2.71 1.92 -12.83
C SER A 7 3.43 1.18 -11.72
N ARG A 8 3.95 0.00 -12.06
CA ARG A 8 4.83 -0.78 -11.18
C ARG A 8 6.13 -0.05 -10.88
N THR A 9 6.68 0.69 -11.84
CA THR A 9 7.93 1.44 -11.63
C THR A 9 7.74 2.64 -10.70
N ALA A 10 6.55 3.25 -10.72
CA ALA A 10 6.20 4.36 -9.83
C ALA A 10 5.69 3.90 -8.46
N PHE A 11 5.38 2.61 -8.30
CA PHE A 11 4.76 2.07 -7.09
C PHE A 11 5.52 2.40 -5.80
N PRO A 12 6.85 2.18 -5.68
CA PRO A 12 7.55 2.43 -4.42
C PRO A 12 7.44 3.90 -3.98
N LYS A 13 7.61 4.82 -4.93
CA LYS A 13 7.55 6.27 -4.66
C LYS A 13 6.16 6.72 -4.22
N ILE A 14 5.12 6.31 -4.95
CA ILE A 14 3.74 6.72 -4.64
C ILE A 14 3.28 6.08 -3.32
N LEU A 15 3.69 4.83 -3.06
CA LEU A 15 3.43 4.15 -1.79
C LEU A 15 4.01 4.95 -0.63
N GLU A 16 5.30 5.25 -0.66
CA GLU A 16 5.98 5.97 0.42
C GLU A 16 5.32 7.34 0.68
N GLU A 17 5.12 8.14 -0.37
CA GLU A 17 4.49 9.47 -0.26
C GLU A 17 3.10 9.38 0.38
N ALA A 18 2.27 8.42 -0.04
CA ALA A 18 0.93 8.23 0.47
C ALA A 18 0.90 7.75 1.94
N LEU A 19 1.79 6.84 2.33
CA LEU A 19 1.89 6.34 3.70
C LEU A 19 2.28 7.46 4.67
N TYR A 20 3.32 8.24 4.34
CA TYR A 20 3.75 9.36 5.17
C TYR A 20 2.75 10.52 5.19
N GLN A 21 2.04 10.77 4.08
CA GLN A 21 0.94 11.72 4.09
C GLN A 21 -0.18 11.27 5.04
N ALA A 22 -0.58 10.00 4.97
CA ALA A 22 -1.63 9.47 5.84
C ALA A 22 -1.27 9.51 7.32
N TYR A 23 -0.01 9.17 7.66
CA TYR A 23 0.51 9.30 9.02
C TYR A 23 0.46 10.75 9.52
N ARG A 24 0.90 11.73 8.71
CA ARG A 24 0.83 13.15 9.07
C ARG A 24 -0.61 13.64 9.26
N GLU A 25 -1.54 13.10 8.49
CA GLU A 25 -2.96 13.44 8.57
C GLU A 25 -3.71 12.70 9.68
N GLY A 26 -3.05 11.85 10.48
CA GLY A 26 -3.68 11.11 11.56
C GLY A 26 -4.61 9.99 11.09
N LYS A 27 -4.44 9.50 9.85
CA LYS A 27 -5.29 8.46 9.27
C LYS A 27 -4.93 7.10 9.83
N ARG A 28 -5.94 6.30 10.17
CA ARG A 28 -5.75 4.92 10.65
C ARG A 28 -5.42 3.91 9.55
N SER A 29 -5.80 4.19 8.31
CA SER A 29 -5.56 3.31 7.17
C SER A 29 -5.60 4.04 5.83
N VAL A 30 -4.98 3.41 4.82
CA VAL A 30 -4.98 3.85 3.41
C VAL A 30 -5.24 2.65 2.52
N ASP A 31 -6.09 2.83 1.52
CA ASP A 31 -6.38 1.79 0.53
C ASP A 31 -5.62 2.09 -0.76
N PHE A 32 -4.98 1.07 -1.31
CA PHE A 32 -4.23 1.14 -2.56
C PHE A 32 -4.89 0.25 -3.60
N LEU A 33 -5.24 0.85 -4.74
CA LEU A 33 -5.71 0.16 -5.93
C LEU A 33 -4.57 0.10 -6.96
N LEU A 34 -4.07 -1.11 -7.21
CA LEU A 34 -3.06 -1.38 -8.22
C LEU A 34 -3.73 -1.62 -9.56
N LEU A 35 -3.36 -0.79 -10.54
CA LEU A 35 -3.85 -0.83 -11.91
C LEU A 35 -2.76 -1.28 -12.88
N PHE A 36 -1.88 -2.14 -12.38
CA PHE A 36 -0.88 -2.89 -13.14
C PHE A 36 -1.00 -4.38 -12.76
N PRO A 37 -0.62 -5.32 -13.64
CA PRO A 37 -0.68 -6.74 -13.33
C PRO A 37 0.17 -7.08 -12.11
N VAL A 38 -0.39 -7.84 -11.18
CA VAL A 38 0.27 -8.42 -10.00
C VAL A 38 -0.09 -9.89 -9.99
N LEU A 39 0.91 -10.76 -9.95
CA LEU A 39 0.76 -12.20 -9.78
C LEU A 39 0.49 -12.54 -8.31
N GLU A 40 -0.14 -13.67 -8.03
CA GLU A 40 -0.41 -14.10 -6.65
C GLU A 40 0.87 -14.25 -5.82
N GLU A 41 1.95 -14.76 -6.42
CA GLU A 41 3.27 -14.88 -5.78
C GLU A 41 3.94 -13.53 -5.45
N GLU A 42 3.54 -12.44 -6.12
CA GLU A 42 4.06 -11.10 -5.87
C GLU A 42 3.30 -10.38 -4.76
N GLN A 43 2.13 -10.91 -4.36
CA GLN A 43 1.28 -10.31 -3.33
C GLN A 43 2.00 -10.22 -1.99
N GLU A 44 2.66 -11.31 -1.58
CA GLU A 44 3.40 -11.36 -0.32
C GLU A 44 4.57 -10.36 -0.33
N GLN A 45 5.32 -10.29 -1.43
CA GLN A 45 6.43 -9.34 -1.58
C GLN A 45 5.97 -7.88 -1.47
N ILE A 46 4.82 -7.55 -2.06
CA ILE A 46 4.23 -6.22 -1.96
C ILE A 46 3.81 -5.92 -0.52
N ILE A 47 3.20 -6.87 0.19
CA ILE A 47 2.82 -6.69 1.60
C ILE A 47 4.05 -6.49 2.48
N ASP A 48 5.09 -7.30 2.31
CA ASP A 48 6.35 -7.17 3.03
C ASP A 48 7.00 -5.80 2.78
N GLN A 49 6.99 -5.34 1.52
CA GLN A 49 7.45 -4.00 1.17
C GLN A 49 6.64 -2.92 1.89
N VAL A 50 5.32 -3.04 1.95
CA VAL A 50 4.45 -2.06 2.63
C VAL A 50 4.72 -2.07 4.15
N ILE A 51 4.78 -3.24 4.78
CA ILE A 51 5.04 -3.40 6.22
C ILE A 51 6.45 -2.92 6.61
N SER A 52 7.41 -2.95 5.69
CA SER A 52 8.77 -2.44 5.95
C SER A 52 8.84 -0.94 6.26
N HIS A 53 7.79 -0.17 5.91
CA HIS A 53 7.73 1.25 6.21
C HIS A 53 7.45 1.49 7.69
N ALA A 54 8.25 2.33 8.34
CA ALA A 54 8.17 2.56 9.78
C ALA A 54 6.77 3.00 10.27
N VAL A 55 6.04 3.76 9.45
CA VAL A 55 4.69 4.28 9.75
C VAL A 55 3.57 3.24 9.58
N VAL A 56 3.86 2.05 9.08
CA VAL A 56 2.86 0.99 8.85
C VAL A 56 2.83 0.01 10.02
N LEU A 57 1.63 -0.28 10.51
CA LEU A 57 1.36 -1.28 11.54
C LEU A 57 1.21 -2.67 10.95
N ASP A 58 0.42 -2.77 9.88
CA ASP A 58 0.04 -4.01 9.21
C ASP A 58 -0.44 -3.68 7.79
N ALA A 59 -0.45 -4.65 6.88
CA ALA A 59 -1.03 -4.48 5.54
C ALA A 59 -1.71 -5.76 5.07
N LYS A 60 -2.86 -5.64 4.41
CA LYS A 60 -3.67 -6.79 3.98
C LYS A 60 -4.25 -6.62 2.60
N TRP A 61 -4.15 -7.67 1.79
CA TRP A 61 -4.94 -7.81 0.57
C TRP A 61 -6.44 -7.91 0.90
N ARG A 62 -7.27 -7.35 0.02
CA ARG A 62 -8.73 -7.34 0.17
C ARG A 62 -9.45 -7.96 -1.00
N PHE A 63 -9.00 -7.70 -2.23
CA PHE A 63 -9.67 -8.16 -3.45
C PHE A 63 -8.65 -8.62 -4.49
N GLY A 64 -8.53 -9.94 -4.63
CA GLY A 64 -7.60 -10.56 -5.59
C GLY A 64 -6.21 -9.93 -5.53
N THR A 65 -5.69 -9.56 -6.69
CA THR A 65 -4.36 -8.96 -6.87
C THR A 65 -4.38 -7.44 -7.00
N VAL A 66 -5.55 -6.78 -6.85
CA VAL A 66 -5.71 -5.37 -7.23
C VAL A 66 -5.85 -4.42 -6.05
N LEU A 67 -6.28 -4.87 -4.87
CA LEU A 67 -6.49 -3.97 -3.73
C LEU A 67 -5.91 -4.49 -2.42
N PHE A 68 -5.12 -3.66 -1.77
CA PHE A 68 -4.68 -3.85 -0.39
C PHE A 68 -4.90 -2.61 0.47
N THR A 69 -5.01 -2.82 1.78
CA THR A 69 -5.12 -1.77 2.79
C THR A 69 -3.85 -1.77 3.63
N ALA A 70 -3.23 -0.60 3.81
CA ALA A 70 -2.18 -0.38 4.80
C ALA A 70 -2.77 0.25 6.06
N TYR A 71 -2.49 -0.33 7.23
CA TYR A 71 -2.86 0.20 8.53
C TYR A 71 -1.70 1.02 9.08
N ILE A 72 -1.99 2.22 9.57
CA ILE A 72 -0.97 3.19 9.98
C ILE A 72 -0.77 3.13 11.49
N LYS A 73 0.48 3.18 11.95
CA LYS A 73 0.82 3.25 13.38
C LYS A 73 0.39 4.60 13.95
N HIS A 74 -0.38 4.56 15.03
CA HIS A 74 -0.75 5.70 15.87
C HIS A 74 -0.89 5.25 17.32
#